data_AF-F4B3J6-F1
#
_entry.id   AF-F4B3J6-F1
#
_cell.length_a   1.000
_cell.length_b   1.000
_cell.length_c   1.000
_cell.angle_alpha   90.00
_cell.angle_beta   90.00
_cell.angle_gamma   90.00
#
_symmetry.space_group_name_H-M   'P 1'
#
loop_
_entity.id
_entity.type
_entity.pdbx_description
1 polymer ?
#
loop_
_entity_poly.entity_id
_entity_poly.type
_entity_poly.pdbx_seq_one_letter_code
_entity_poly.pdbx_strand_id
1 'polypeptide(L)'
;MIASILTFWRSLSYTTRFSIIAFVAILPIGLFSMGILGALLYYPVSFLFTSYPTLNDWTGDWVWPATIGVGMFWSFGFIWAGLAWHFLHSKIHSLHVLRVMYALICWAWAAVLWYGVISSNLS
;
A
#
# COMPACT_ATOMS: atom_id res chain seq x y z
N MET A 1 -27.43 18.00 -25.05
CA MET A 1 -26.29 17.19 -24.57
C MET A 1 -26.56 16.55 -23.21
N ILE A 2 -26.97 17.30 -22.17
CA ILE A 2 -27.30 16.70 -20.86
C ILE A 2 -28.58 15.83 -20.94
N ALA A 3 -29.59 16.28 -21.68
CA ALA A 3 -30.83 15.52 -21.86
C ALA A 3 -30.62 14.14 -22.52
N SER A 4 -29.71 14.03 -23.49
CA SER A 4 -29.38 12.77 -24.17
C SER A 4 -28.61 11.80 -23.27
N ILE A 5 -27.79 12.32 -22.35
CA ILE A 5 -27.07 11.51 -21.35
C ILE A 5 -28.06 10.93 -20.33
N LEU A 6 -29.04 11.73 -19.89
CA LEU A 6 -30.05 11.29 -18.93
C LEU A 6 -30.99 10.23 -19.50
N THR A 7 -31.40 10.35 -20.77
CA THR A 7 -32.21 9.31 -21.43
C THR A 7 -31.42 8.02 -21.61
N PHE A 8 -30.16 8.10 -22.03
CA PHE A 8 -29.27 6.94 -22.10
C PHE A 8 -29.09 6.27 -20.74
N TRP A 9 -28.80 7.03 -19.68
CA TRP A 9 -28.67 6.51 -18.32
C TRP A 9 -29.93 5.76 -17.86
N ARG A 10 -31.12 6.30 -18.15
CA ARG A 10 -32.40 5.66 -17.80
C ARG A 10 -32.69 4.40 -18.62
N SER A 11 -32.15 4.28 -19.83
CA SER A 11 -32.28 3.06 -20.65
C SER A 11 -31.43 1.89 -20.16
N LEU A 12 -30.43 2.13 -19.30
CA LEU A 12 -29.58 1.08 -18.76
C LEU A 12 -30.32 0.21 -17.73
N SER A 13 -29.98 -1.08 -17.72
CA SER A 13 -30.44 -2.01 -16.67
C SER A 13 -30.06 -1.49 -15.28
N TYR A 14 -30.82 -1.88 -14.26
CA TYR A 14 -30.51 -1.52 -12.87
C TYR A 14 -29.09 -1.99 -12.48
N THR A 15 -28.74 -3.22 -12.83
CA THR A 15 -27.43 -3.82 -12.55
C THR A 15 -26.29 -3.02 -13.17
N THR A 16 -26.45 -2.55 -14.41
CA THR A 16 -25.43 -1.75 -15.09
C THR A 16 -25.23 -0.40 -14.40
N ARG A 17 -26.32 0.30 -14.05
CA ARG A 17 -26.24 1.58 -13.33
C ARG A 17 -25.59 1.42 -11.96
N PHE A 18 -26.01 0.40 -11.21
CA PHE A 18 -25.42 0.07 -9.92
C PHE A 18 -23.92 -0.22 -10.03
N SER A 19 -23.51 -1.03 -11.01
CA SER A 19 -22.11 -1.39 -11.22
C SER A 19 -21.24 -0.18 -11.56
N ILE A 20 -21.75 0.75 -12.39
CA ILE A 20 -21.05 2.00 -12.71
C ILE A 20 -20.89 2.87 -11.46
N ILE A 21 -21.95 3.03 -10.66
CA ILE A 21 -21.88 3.78 -9.39
C ILE A 21 -20.87 3.13 -8.44
N ALA A 22 -20.92 1.80 -8.30
CA ALA A 22 -20.00 1.04 -7.45
C ALA A 22 -18.55 1.21 -7.91
N PHE A 23 -18.27 1.13 -9.21
CA PHE A 23 -16.93 1.35 -9.75
C PHE A 23 -16.42 2.76 -9.42
N VAL A 24 -17.21 3.79 -9.69
CA VAL A 24 -16.85 5.19 -9.42
C VAL A 24 -16.62 5.43 -7.92
N ALA A 25 -17.38 4.77 -7.05
CA ALA A 25 -17.20 4.88 -5.59
C ALA A 25 -15.95 4.13 -5.10
N ILE A 26 -15.72 2.90 -5.56
CA ILE A 26 -14.66 2.02 -5.05
C ILE A 26 -13.29 2.42 -5.59
N LEU A 27 -13.20 2.92 -6.83
CA LEU A 27 -11.92 3.30 -7.45
C LEU A 27 -11.10 4.30 -6.60
N PRO A 28 -11.63 5.47 -6.18
CA PRO A 28 -10.88 6.38 -5.34
C PRO A 28 -10.59 5.78 -3.96
N ILE A 29 -11.53 5.02 -3.37
CA ILE A 29 -11.32 4.36 -2.07
C ILE A 29 -10.15 3.39 -2.14
N GLY A 30 -10.07 2.57 -3.19
CA GLY A 30 -8.96 1.65 -3.40
C GLY A 30 -7.63 2.37 -3.59
N LEU A 31 -7.61 3.42 -4.42
CA LEU A 31 -6.42 4.23 -4.66
C LEU A 31 -5.90 4.89 -3.37
N PHE A 32 -6.78 5.56 -2.63
CA PHE A 32 -6.42 6.22 -1.37
C PHE A 32 -6.05 5.22 -0.29
N SER A 33 -6.72 4.06 -0.22
CA SER A 33 -6.38 3.02 0.76
C SER A 33 -4.93 2.56 0.63
N MET A 34 -4.48 2.29 -0.60
CA MET A 34 -3.09 1.87 -0.84
C MET A 34 -2.07 2.99 -0.61
N GLY A 35 -2.41 4.23 -0.98
CA GLY A 35 -1.56 5.38 -0.68
C GLY A 35 -1.45 5.67 0.81
N ILE A 36 -2.56 5.59 1.56
CA ILE A 36 -2.54 5.73 3.03
C ILE A 36 -1.72 4.61 3.66
N LEU A 37 -1.88 3.36 3.20
CA LEU A 37 -1.06 2.24 3.68
C LEU A 37 0.43 2.50 3.45
N GLY A 38 0.83 2.90 2.25
CA GLY A 38 2.22 3.24 1.94
C GLY A 38 2.77 4.33 2.87
N ALA A 39 2.01 5.43 3.05
CA ALA A 39 2.40 6.52 3.93
C ALA A 39 2.53 6.06 5.39
N LEU A 40 1.59 5.24 5.88
CA LEU A 40 1.65 4.67 7.23
C LEU A 40 2.86 3.75 7.41
N LEU A 41 3.26 3.02 6.38
CA LEU A 41 4.45 2.17 6.42
C LEU A 41 5.75 2.98 6.49
N TYR A 42 5.75 4.25 6.04
CA TYR A 42 6.94 5.11 6.11
C TYR A 42 7.30 5.47 7.55
N TYR A 43 6.32 5.86 8.36
CA TYR A 43 6.59 6.37 9.71
C TYR A 43 7.41 5.41 10.58
N PRO A 44 7.10 4.10 10.66
CA PRO A 44 7.89 3.12 11.42
C PRO A 44 9.31 2.89 10.92
N VAL A 45 9.65 3.29 9.69
CA VAL A 45 10.99 3.10 9.09
C VAL A 45 11.73 4.41 8.88
N SER A 46 11.06 5.55 9.03
CA SER A 46 11.58 6.89 8.72
C SER A 46 12.89 7.22 9.45
N PHE A 47 13.08 6.71 10.67
CA PHE A 47 14.32 6.90 11.44
C PHE A 47 15.56 6.26 10.80
N LEU A 48 15.39 5.33 9.84
CA LEU A 48 16.49 4.77 9.07
C LEU A 48 16.99 5.73 7.98
N PHE A 49 16.23 6.80 7.69
CA PHE A 49 16.43 7.73 6.58
C PHE A 49 16.62 9.17 7.05
N THR A 50 17.22 9.39 8.23
CA THR A 50 17.40 10.73 8.85
C THR A 50 18.12 11.75 7.97
N SER A 51 18.86 11.32 6.96
CA SER A 51 19.48 12.17 5.96
C SER A 51 18.49 12.77 4.94
N TYR A 52 17.23 12.32 4.94
CA TYR A 52 16.22 12.68 3.96
C TYR A 52 15.05 13.48 4.60
N PRO A 53 14.40 14.37 3.83
CA PRO A 53 13.23 15.12 4.28
C PRO A 53 12.09 14.19 4.74
N THR A 54 11.21 14.69 5.61
CA THR A 54 10.05 13.91 6.02
C THR A 54 9.04 13.81 4.87
N LEU A 55 8.11 12.85 4.94
CA LEU A 55 7.12 12.64 3.89
C LEU A 55 6.26 13.90 3.62
N ASN A 56 6.09 14.77 4.62
CA ASN A 56 5.38 16.05 4.48
C ASN A 56 6.15 17.09 3.67
N ASP A 57 7.47 16.95 3.58
CA ASP A 57 8.34 17.87 2.87
C ASP A 57 8.62 17.40 1.43
N TRP A 58 8.20 16.18 1.07
CA TRP A 58 8.36 15.66 -0.28
C TRP A 58 7.37 16.30 -1.24
N THR A 59 7.90 16.87 -2.31
CA THR A 59 7.12 17.49 -3.37
C THR A 59 7.49 16.90 -4.72
N GLY A 60 6.49 16.65 -5.57
CA GLY A 60 6.68 16.20 -6.95
C GLY A 60 5.72 15.08 -7.34
N ASP A 61 5.60 14.87 -8.65
CA ASP A 61 4.65 13.91 -9.24
C ASP A 61 4.98 12.44 -8.90
N TRP A 62 6.19 12.18 -8.40
CA TRP A 62 6.65 10.84 -8.02
C TRP A 62 6.12 10.38 -6.66
N VAL A 63 5.82 11.30 -5.74
CA VAL A 63 5.55 10.99 -4.32
C VAL A 63 4.33 10.09 -4.19
N TRP A 64 3.23 10.43 -4.85
CA TRP A 64 1.98 9.69 -4.73
C TRP A 64 2.03 8.31 -5.41
N PRO A 65 2.47 8.16 -6.68
CA PRO A 65 2.69 6.86 -7.30
C PRO A 65 3.66 5.97 -6.52
N ALA A 66 4.75 6.54 -5.98
CA ALA A 66 5.70 5.78 -5.17
C ALA A 66 5.06 5.30 -3.87
N THR A 67 4.29 6.14 -3.19
CA THR A 67 3.58 5.78 -1.95
C THR A 67 2.57 4.65 -2.19
N ILE A 68 1.75 4.75 -3.25
CA ILE A 68 0.85 3.66 -3.66
C ILE A 68 1.64 2.39 -3.97
N GLY A 69 2.72 2.52 -4.75
CA GLY A 69 3.59 1.42 -5.12
C GLY A 69 4.12 0.69 -3.88
N VAL A 70 4.69 1.41 -2.92
CA VAL A 70 5.16 0.83 -1.65
C VAL A 70 4.03 0.12 -0.92
N GLY A 71 2.84 0.73 -0.81
CA GLY A 71 1.67 0.10 -0.19
C GLY A 71 1.28 -1.23 -0.84
N MET A 72 1.27 -1.28 -2.18
CA MET A 72 0.98 -2.50 -2.93
C MET A 72 2.08 -3.56 -2.80
N PHE A 73 3.33 -3.17 -3.00
CA PHE A 73 4.50 -4.07 -2.97
C PHE A 73 4.83 -4.57 -1.55
N TRP A 74 4.36 -3.89 -0.51
CA TRP A 74 4.54 -4.35 0.86
C TRP A 74 3.90 -5.72 1.11
N SER A 75 2.82 -6.06 0.40
CA SER A 75 2.16 -7.37 0.49
C SER A 75 3.10 -8.56 0.18
N PHE A 76 4.13 -8.37 -0.64
CA PHE A 76 5.14 -9.41 -0.89
C PHE A 76 5.96 -9.76 0.36
N GLY A 77 6.03 -8.87 1.35
CA GLY A 77 6.64 -9.13 2.65
C GLY A 77 6.01 -10.31 3.39
N PHE A 78 4.71 -10.53 3.20
CA PHE A 78 3.99 -11.66 3.81
C PHE A 78 4.46 -13.02 3.30
N ILE A 79 4.96 -13.10 2.05
CA ILE A 79 5.54 -14.33 1.51
C ILE A 79 6.79 -14.69 2.31
N TRP A 80 7.70 -13.72 2.49
CA TRP A 80 8.93 -13.91 3.26
C TRP A 80 8.64 -14.21 4.73
N ALA A 81 7.71 -13.48 5.33
CA ALA A 81 7.32 -13.67 6.72
C ALA A 81 6.65 -15.04 6.94
N GLY A 82 5.83 -15.50 5.99
CA GLY A 82 5.22 -16.83 6.01
C GLY A 82 6.22 -17.97 5.86
N LEU A 83 7.18 -17.84 4.92
CA LEU A 83 8.27 -18.79 4.77
C LEU A 83 9.11 -18.89 6.05
N ALA A 84 9.49 -17.75 6.61
CA ALA A 84 10.23 -17.73 7.88
C ALA A 84 9.42 -18.38 9.01
N TRP A 85 8.13 -18.06 9.15
CA TRP A 85 7.27 -18.70 10.13
C TRP A 85 7.27 -20.23 9.98
N HIS A 86 7.11 -20.74 8.75
CA HIS A 86 7.09 -22.17 8.48
C HIS A 86 8.36 -22.86 8.99
N PHE A 87 9.55 -22.31 8.70
CA PHE A 87 10.81 -22.90 9.17
C PHE A 87 11.01 -22.74 10.67
N LEU A 88 10.62 -21.61 11.25
CA LEU A 88 10.89 -21.28 12.64
C LEU A 88 9.93 -21.92 13.64
N HIS A 89 8.70 -22.26 13.23
CA HIS A 89 7.73 -22.89 14.14
C HIS A 89 8.20 -24.25 14.67
N SER A 90 9.06 -24.95 13.92
CA SER A 90 9.65 -26.22 14.34
C SER A 90 10.74 -26.05 15.42
N LYS A 91 11.31 -24.84 15.55
CA LYS A 91 12.45 -24.56 16.44
C LYS A 91 12.07 -23.69 17.63
N ILE A 92 11.06 -22.85 17.49
CA ILE A 92 10.64 -21.88 18.50
C ILE A 92 9.23 -22.25 18.94
N HIS A 93 9.08 -22.61 20.22
CA HIS A 93 7.79 -22.98 20.80
C HIS A 93 6.94 -21.77 21.23
N SER A 94 7.56 -20.59 21.37
CA SER A 94 6.86 -19.37 21.79
C SER A 94 6.15 -18.70 20.61
N LEU A 95 4.83 -18.69 20.64
CA LEU A 95 3.98 -18.02 19.65
C LEU A 95 4.25 -16.50 19.57
N HIS A 96 4.54 -15.87 20.71
CA HIS A 96 4.85 -14.44 20.76
C HIS A 96 6.13 -14.12 19.99
N VAL A 97 7.17 -14.95 20.14
CA VAL A 97 8.43 -14.77 19.43
C VAL A 97 8.22 -14.90 17.92
N LEU A 98 7.48 -15.92 17.46
CA LEU A 98 7.17 -16.04 16.04
C LEU A 98 6.41 -14.83 15.49
N ARG A 99 5.43 -14.29 16.23
CA ARG A 99 4.68 -13.09 15.82
C ARG A 99 5.58 -11.85 15.71
N VAL A 100 6.48 -11.67 16.66
CA VAL A 100 7.46 -10.57 16.61
C VAL A 100 8.36 -10.73 15.39
N MET A 101 8.88 -11.93 15.12
CA MET A 101 9.72 -12.18 13.95
C MET A 101 8.97 -11.95 12.64
N TYR A 102 7.71 -12.38 12.56
CA TYR A 102 6.85 -12.12 11.41
C TYR A 102 6.69 -10.61 11.17
N ALA A 103 6.35 -9.87 12.23
CA ALA A 103 6.20 -8.41 12.15
C ALA A 103 7.52 -7.72 11.76
N LEU A 104 8.66 -8.18 12.29
CA LEU A 104 9.99 -7.66 11.94
C LEU A 104 10.33 -7.90 10.47
N ILE A 105 9.97 -9.04 9.90
CA ILE A 105 10.20 -9.31 8.47
C ILE A 105 9.34 -8.38 7.60
N CYS A 106 8.07 -8.21 7.92
CA CYS A 106 7.20 -7.27 7.21
C CYS A 106 7.69 -5.82 7.36
N TRP A 107 8.17 -5.44 8.54
CA TRP A 107 8.75 -4.13 8.79
C TRP A 107 10.05 -3.92 8.01
N ALA A 108 10.95 -4.90 8.01
CA ALA A 108 12.20 -4.86 7.25
C ALA A 108 11.93 -4.75 5.74
N TRP A 109 10.91 -5.45 5.23
CA TRP A 109 10.49 -5.32 3.85
C TRP A 109 9.98 -3.91 3.51
N ALA A 110 9.21 -3.28 4.40
CA ALA A 110 8.80 -1.89 4.24
C ALA A 110 10.02 -0.95 4.16
N ALA A 111 11.04 -1.17 4.99
CA ALA A 111 12.27 -0.38 4.97
C ALA A 111 13.02 -0.54 3.63
N VAL A 112 13.12 -1.76 3.09
CA VAL A 112 13.74 -2.01 1.78
C VAL A 112 13.01 -1.28 0.65
N LEU A 113 11.67 -1.33 0.63
CA LEU A 113 10.87 -0.64 -0.38
C LEU A 113 11.05 0.88 -0.31
N TRP A 114 10.95 1.46 0.89
CA TRP A 114 11.14 2.90 1.07
C TRP A 114 12.55 3.35 0.73
N TYR A 115 13.57 2.56 1.09
CA TYR A 115 14.95 2.82 0.69
C TYR A 115 15.10 2.87 -0.84
N GLY A 116 14.51 1.91 -1.56
CA GLY A 116 14.55 1.90 -3.03
C GLY A 116 13.88 3.11 -3.68
N VAL A 117 12.75 3.55 -3.12
CA VAL A 117 12.05 4.76 -3.59
C VAL A 117 12.87 6.02 -3.33
N ILE A 118 13.35 6.20 -2.11
CA ILE A 118 14.11 7.39 -1.70
C ILE A 118 15.41 7.49 -2.49
N SER A 119 16.16 6.40 -2.59
CA SER A 119 17.42 6.34 -3.32
C SER A 119 17.28 6.46 -4.84
N SER A 120 16.08 6.39 -5.41
CA SER A 120 15.87 6.61 -6.85
C SER A 120 15.32 8.01 -7.17
N ASN A 121 14.75 8.72 -6.19
CA ASN A 121 14.09 10.01 -6.41
C ASN A 121 14.77 11.19 -5.69
N LEU A 122 15.54 10.94 -4.63
CA LEU A 122 16.15 11.96 -3.77
C LEU A 122 17.69 11.89 -3.70
N SER A 123 18.32 10.93 -4.36
CA SER A 123 19.79 10.79 -4.45
C SER A 123 20.40 11.64 -5.55
#